data_AF-A0A067QT83-F1
#
_entry.id   AF-A0A067QT83-F1
#
_cell.length_a   1.000
_cell.length_b   1.000
_cell.length_c   1.000
_cell.angle_alpha   90.00
_cell.angle_beta   90.00
_cell.angle_gamma   90.00
#
_symmetry.space_group_name_H-M   'P 1'
#
loop_
_entity.id
_entity.type
_entity.pdbx_description
1 polymer ?
#
loop_
_entity_poly.entity_id
_entity_poly.type
_entity_poly.pdbx_seq_one_letter_code
_entity_poly.pdbx_strand_id
1 'polypeptide(L)' 'MATIVELLSRNNPVFTGYVFYATILILKLLAMSVLTARQRMRKKVFANPEDSGRLKGKVKFDDPDVERVRR' A
#
# COMPACT_ATOMS: atom_id res chain seq x y z
N MET A 1 34.53 -18.03 1.64
CA MET A 1 33.29 -17.47 2.24
C MET A 1 32.95 -16.21 1.45
N ALA A 2 31.76 -16.12 0.85
CA ALA A 2 31.34 -14.90 0.16
C ALA A 2 31.20 -13.76 1.16
N THR A 3 31.64 -12.56 0.79
CA THR A 3 31.50 -11.38 1.64
C THR A 3 30.10 -10.79 1.53
N ILE A 4 29.65 -10.07 2.56
CA ILE A 4 28.31 -9.44 2.58
C ILE A 4 28.12 -8.51 1.38
N VAL A 5 29.17 -7.79 0.99
CA VAL A 5 29.14 -6.84 -0.13
C VAL A 5 28.95 -7.56 -1.47
N GLU A 6 29.55 -8.73 -1.65
CA GLU A 6 29.35 -9.54 -2.86
C GLU A 6 27.94 -10.10 -2.94
N LEU A 7 27.35 -10.50 -1.80
CA LEU A 7 25.98 -11.00 -1.74
C LEU A 7 24.95 -9.93 -2.10
N LEU A 8 25.18 -8.68 -1.70
CA LEU A 8 24.35 -7.51 -1.99
C LEU A 8 24.74 -6.79 -3.29
N SER A 9 25.63 -7.38 -4.09
CA SER A 9 26.03 -6.82 -5.37
C SER A 9 25.03 -7.17 -6.48
N ARG A 10 24.94 -6.32 -7.52
CA ARG A 10 24.14 -6.61 -8.73
C ARG A 10 24.66 -7.82 -9.52
N ASN A 11 25.91 -8.22 -9.27
CA ASN A 11 26.53 -9.38 -9.90
C ASN A 11 25.92 -10.69 -9.40
N ASN A 12 25.28 -10.67 -8.23
CA ASN A 12 24.51 -11.81 -7.74
C ASN A 12 23.11 -11.83 -8.39
N PRO A 13 22.83 -12.79 -9.30
CA PRO A 13 21.54 -12.85 -9.99
C PRO A 13 20.37 -13.07 -9.03
N VAL A 14 20.59 -13.74 -7.90
CA VAL A 14 19.56 -13.97 -6.88
C VAL A 14 19.18 -12.65 -6.19
N PHE A 15 20.16 -11.84 -5.82
CA PHE A 15 19.92 -10.54 -5.18
C PHE A 15 19.21 -9.58 -6.14
N THR A 16 19.66 -9.53 -7.40
CA THR A 16 19.02 -8.71 -8.44
C THR A 16 17.56 -9.13 -8.66
N GLY A 17 17.28 -10.43 -8.75
CA GLY A 17 15.90 -10.94 -8.84
C GLY A 17 15.06 -10.58 -7.63
N TYR A 18 15.61 -10.75 -6.42
CA TYR A 18 14.94 -10.38 -5.18
C TYR A 18 14.57 -8.89 -5.15
N VAL A 19 15.52 -7.99 -5.44
CA VAL A 19 15.28 -6.54 -5.44
C VAL A 19 14.23 -6.16 -6.49
N PHE A 20 14.26 -6.78 -7.67
CA PHE A 20 13.27 -6.53 -8.71
C PHE A 20 11.84 -6.89 -8.26
N TYR A 21 11.63 -8.10 -7.73
CA TYR A 21 10.30 -8.48 -7.26
C TYR A 21 9.89 -7.75 -5.98
N ALA A 22 10.83 -7.44 -5.09
CA ALA A 22 10.58 -6.64 -3.90
C ALA A 22 10.10 -5.23 -4.27
N THR A 23 10.73 -4.58 -5.25
CA THR A 23 10.30 -3.26 -5.72
C THR A 23 8.90 -3.30 -6.36
N ILE A 24 8.57 -4.34 -7.13
CA ILE A 24 7.21 -4.56 -7.65
C ILE A 24 6.19 -4.71 -6.52
N LEU A 25 6.52 -5.50 -5.48
CA LEU A 25 5.65 -5.68 -4.32
C LEU A 25 5.46 -4.36 -3.56
N ILE A 26 6.52 -3.57 -3.37
CA ILE A 26 6.43 -2.25 -2.74
C ILE A 26 5.52 -1.33 -3.56
N LEU A 27 5.70 -1.28 -4.89
CA LEU A 27 4.84 -0.50 -5.78
C LEU A 27 3.37 -0.92 -5.68
N LYS A 28 3.08 -2.23 -5.63
CA LYS A 28 1.74 -2.75 -5.40
C LYS A 28 1.17 -2.25 -4.07
N LEU A 29 1.93 -2.33 -2.98
CA LEU A 29 1.49 -1.89 -1.65
C LEU A 29 1.20 -0.38 -1.62
N LEU A 30 2.05 0.43 -2.25
CA LEU A 30 1.80 1.86 -2.42
C LEU A 30 0.53 2.12 -3.22
N ALA A 31 0.30 1.36 -4.30
CA ALA A 31 -0.94 1.47 -5.09
C ALA A 31 -2.20 1.12 -4.28
N MET A 32 -2.14 0.12 -3.38
CA MET A 32 -3.26 -0.22 -2.49
C MET A 32 -3.67 0.94 -1.57
N SER A 33 -2.73 1.78 -1.13
CA SER A 33 -3.03 2.97 -0.33
C SER A 33 -3.88 4.00 -1.10
N VAL A 34 -3.54 4.23 -2.38
CA VAL A 34 -4.27 5.15 -3.27
C VAL A 34 -5.66 4.61 -3.57
N LEU A 35 -5.79 3.30 -3.82
CA LEU A 35 -7.10 2.66 -4.03
C LEU A 35 -7.99 2.78 -2.80
N THR A 36 -7.44 2.61 -1.61
CA THR A 36 -8.17 2.79 -0.34
C THR A 36 -8.68 4.23 -0.20
N ALA A 37 -7.81 5.22 -0.44
CA ALA A 37 -8.18 6.63 -0.39
C ALA A 37 -9.28 6.96 -1.42
N ARG A 38 -9.15 6.46 -2.65
CA ARG A 38 -10.17 6.61 -3.71
C ARG A 38 -11.51 6.03 -3.28
N GLN A 39 -11.52 4.85 -2.65
CA GLN A 39 -12.76 4.22 -2.19
C GLN A 39 -13.42 5.01 -1.06
N ARG A 40 -12.64 5.52 -0.10
CA ARG A 40 -13.12 6.39 0.99
C ARG A 40 -13.74 7.68 0.45
N MET A 41 -13.07 8.35 -0.48
CA MET A 41 -13.60 9.56 -1.12
C MET A 41 -14.87 9.29 -1.94
N ARG A 42 -14.91 8.18 -2.69
CA ARG A 42 -16.08 7.79 -3.50
C ARG A 42 -17.32 7.51 -2.64
N LYS A 43 -17.16 6.79 -1.54
CA LYS A 43 -18.25 6.43 -0.62
C LYS A 43 -18.52 7.51 0.43
N LYS A 44 -17.64 8.51 0.54
CA LYS A 44 -17.61 9.51 1.62
C LYS A 44 -17.63 8.87 3.01
N VAL A 45 -16.95 7.73 3.15
CA VAL A 45 -16.81 6.99 4.40
C VAL A 45 -15.38 7.14 4.89
N PHE A 46 -15.23 7.81 6.02
CA PHE A 46 -13.94 8.13 6.61
C PHE A 46 -13.79 7.42 7.97
N ALA A 47 -12.54 7.15 8.36
CA ALA A 47 -12.24 6.58 9.66
C ALA A 47 -12.26 7.65 10.76
N ASN A 48 -11.97 8.90 10.39
CA ASN A 48 -11.76 9.97 11.36
C ASN A 48 -12.76 11.12 11.12
N PRO A 49 -13.17 11.83 12.19
CA PRO A 49 -14.16 12.90 12.11
C PRO A 49 -13.68 14.15 11.35
N GLU A 50 -12.39 14.50 11.42
CA GLU A 50 -11.81 15.65 10.71
C GLU A 50 -11.94 15.55 9.19
N ASP A 51 -11.72 14.35 8.65
CA ASP A 51 -11.87 14.07 7.22
C ASP A 51 -13.34 14.09 6.79
N SER A 52 -14.22 13.62 7.67
CA SER A 52 -15.66 13.60 7.43
C SER A 52 -16.27 15.00 7.38
N GLY A 53 -15.81 15.91 8.25
CA GLY A 53 -16.31 17.28 8.34
C GLY A 53 -16.04 18.10 7.07
N ARG A 54 -14.85 17.94 6.49
CA ARG A 54 -14.45 18.68 5.28
C ARG A 54 -15.19 18.21 4.02
N LEU A 55 -15.53 16.93 3.93
CA LEU A 55 -16.12 16.31 2.73
C LEU A 55 -17.61 15.97 2.88
N LYS A 56 -18.26 16.42 3.98
CA LYS A 56 -19.64 16.04 4.36
C LYS A 56 -19.86 14.52 4.31
N GLY A 57 -18.86 13.78 4.79
CA GLY A 57 -18.88 12.33 4.84
C GLY A 57 -19.39 11.79 6.17
N LYS A 58 -19.47 10.46 6.28
CA LYS A 58 -19.82 9.76 7.52
C LYS A 58 -18.58 9.09 8.10
N VAL A 59 -18.45 9.15 9.41
CA VAL A 59 -17.45 8.33 10.13
C VAL A 59 -18.03 6.93 10.27
N LYS A 60 -17.41 5.96 9.60
CA LYS A 60 -17.87 4.56 9.60
C LYS A 60 -16.69 3.62 9.33
N PHE A 61 -16.64 2.49 10.04
CA PHE A 61 -15.51 1.55 10.03
C PHE A 61 -15.82 0.20 9.37
N ASP A 62 -17.08 -0.05 9.02
CA ASP A 62 -17.62 -1.33 8.55
C ASP A 62 -18.15 -1.25 7.11
N ASP A 63 -17.72 -0.27 6.29
CA ASP A 63 -18.10 -0.24 4.89
C ASP A 63 -17.45 -1.42 4.13
N PRO A 64 -18.25 -2.34 3.55
CA PRO A 64 -17.73 -3.59 2.99
C PRO A 64 -16.79 -3.36 1.81
N ASP A 65 -16.94 -2.26 1.06
CA ASP A 65 -16.08 -1.97 -0.07
C ASP A 65 -14.76 -1.31 0.36
N VAL A 66 -14.77 -0.43 1.38
CA VAL A 66 -13.54 0.12 1.97
C VAL A 66 -12.74 -1.00 2.66
N GLU A 67 -13.41 -1.86 3.41
CA GLU A 67 -12.78 -3.00 4.09
C GLU A 67 -12.28 -4.08 3.14
N ARG A 68 -12.85 -4.19 1.93
CA ARG A 68 -12.34 -5.12 0.90
C ARG A 68 -10.98 -4.68 0.36
N VAL A 69 -10.78 -3.37 0.16
CA VAL A 69 -9.50 -2.84 -0.36
C VAL A 69 -8.42 -2.83 0.73
N ARG A 70 -8.82 -2.78 2.00
CA ARG A 70 -7.89 -2.82 3.15
C ARG A 70 -7.39 -4.22 3.48
N ARG A 71 -8.19 -5.26 3.21
CA ARG A 71 -7.84 -6.68 3.37
C ARG A 71 -6.89 -7.14 2.28
#